data_AF-A0AA40BPN3-F1
#
_entry.id   AF-A0AA40BPN3-F1
#
_cell.length_a   1.000
_cell.length_b   1.000
_cell.length_c   1.000
_cell.angle_alpha   90.00
_cell.angle_beta   90.00
_cell.angle_gamma   90.00
#
_symmetry.space_group_name_H-M   'P 1'
#
loop_
_entity.id
_entity.type
_entity.pdbx_description
1 polymer ?
#
loop_
_entity_poly.entity_id
_entity_poly.type
_entity_poly.pdbx_seq_one_letter_code
_entity_poly.pdbx_strand_id
1 'polypeptide(L)'
;MVLGGGRGWGVGGPPRAIAVLCAGLAAQGLGMLVSCFFYATYLSRLMVFGLPDKRPAMFIAVGPPSFTCSSLISMADEVPRLLPATLGTATGSPLGLPVAAATVVDVPTLAAGVWIMAVASAVFLWGLSFWFFCGAVVAVAAGMPDRRFNLSWWSFVFPNVGFVISTIRIGTALGSHGLLWFGTVMTVGLVLAWALIAWRCVRAVYKREIVWPGHDEDS
;
A
#
# COMPACT_ATOMS: atom_id res chain seq x y z
N MET A 1 -3.77 23.29 27.32
CA MET A 1 -5.17 22.82 27.30
C MET A 1 -5.66 22.85 25.87
N VAL A 2 -5.36 21.80 25.09
CA VAL A 2 -5.85 21.62 23.72
C VAL A 2 -6.58 20.29 23.72
N LEU A 3 -7.91 20.38 23.67
CA LEU A 3 -8.82 19.26 23.64
C LEU A 3 -8.64 18.52 22.30
N GLY A 4 -7.96 17.38 22.36
CA GLY A 4 -7.95 16.38 21.30
C GLY A 4 -9.36 15.80 21.15
N GLY A 5 -10.15 16.40 20.27
CA GLY A 5 -11.48 15.91 19.89
C GLY A 5 -11.36 14.50 19.32
N GLY A 6 -11.73 13.52 20.12
CA GLY A 6 -11.80 12.12 19.72
C GLY A 6 -12.73 11.96 18.53
N ARG A 7 -12.17 11.57 17.39
CA ARG A 7 -12.94 10.97 16.29
C ARG A 7 -13.40 9.58 16.76
N GLY A 8 -14.49 9.58 17.50
CA GLY A 8 -15.24 8.39 17.90
C GLY A 8 -15.95 7.80 16.70
N TRP A 9 -15.22 7.04 15.89
CA TRP A 9 -15.84 5.91 15.21
C TRP A 9 -16.19 4.92 16.32
N GLY A 10 -17.45 4.49 16.41
CA GLY A 10 -17.99 3.58 17.43
C GLY A 10 -17.42 2.16 17.36
N VAL A 11 -16.10 2.03 17.30
CA VAL A 11 -15.38 0.77 17.38
C VAL A 11 -15.34 0.40 18.85
N GLY A 12 -15.86 -0.79 19.18
CA GLY A 12 -16.00 -1.25 20.56
C GLY A 12 -14.70 -1.17 21.37
N GLY A 13 -14.81 -1.27 22.70
CA GLY A 13 -13.75 -0.91 23.65
C GLY A 13 -12.33 -1.43 23.34
N PRO A 14 -11.30 -0.87 24.00
CA PRO A 14 -9.87 -1.06 23.66
C PRO A 14 -9.43 -2.49 23.28
N PRO A 15 -9.91 -3.56 23.95
CA PRO A 15 -9.57 -4.94 23.57
C PRO A 15 -10.01 -5.33 22.16
N ARG A 16 -11.16 -4.84 21.68
CA ARG A 16 -11.69 -5.14 20.34
C ARG A 16 -10.88 -4.44 19.25
N ALA A 17 -10.42 -3.22 19.52
CA ALA A 17 -9.57 -2.47 18.59
C ALA A 17 -8.22 -3.17 18.34
N ILE A 18 -7.59 -3.72 19.38
CA ILE A 18 -6.36 -4.52 19.22
C ILE A 18 -6.63 -5.80 18.43
N ALA A 19 -7.73 -6.50 18.71
CA ALA A 19 -8.08 -7.71 17.95
C ALA A 19 -8.24 -7.40 16.44
N VAL A 20 -8.89 -6.28 16.10
CA VAL A 20 -9.02 -5.82 14.71
C VAL A 20 -7.66 -5.47 14.09
N LEU A 21 -6.76 -4.82 14.83
CA LEU A 21 -5.40 -4.55 14.36
C LEU A 21 -4.60 -5.83 14.11
N CYS A 22 -4.65 -6.81 15.03
CA CYS A 22 -3.97 -8.08 14.85
C CYS A 22 -4.54 -8.88 13.66
N ALA A 23 -5.87 -8.89 13.49
CA ALA A 23 -6.52 -9.52 12.34
C ALA A 23 -6.15 -8.81 11.03
N GLY A 24 -6.10 -7.48 11.02
CA GLY A 24 -5.66 -6.69 9.89
C GLY A 24 -4.20 -6.97 9.52
N LEU A 25 -3.30 -7.05 10.51
CA LEU A 25 -1.90 -7.40 10.31
C LEU A 25 -1.75 -8.81 9.72
N ALA A 26 -2.50 -9.79 10.24
CA ALA A 26 -2.51 -11.16 9.71
C ALA A 26 -3.00 -11.21 8.25
N ALA A 27 -4.07 -10.47 7.92
CA ALA A 27 -4.60 -10.39 6.56
C ALA A 27 -3.59 -9.74 5.59
N GLN A 28 -2.89 -8.67 6.02
CA GLN A 28 -1.83 -8.03 5.24
C GLN A 28 -0.64 -8.96 5.02
N GLY A 29 -0.23 -9.68 6.06
CA GLY A 29 0.82 -10.71 5.96
C GLY A 29 0.47 -11.80 4.96
N LEU A 30 -0.76 -12.33 5.01
CA LEU A 30 -1.24 -13.32 4.05
C LEU A 30 -1.22 -12.78 2.61
N GLY A 31 -1.74 -11.57 2.39
CA GLY A 31 -1.76 -10.93 1.08
C GLY A 31 -0.35 -10.74 0.49
N MET A 32 0.60 -10.32 1.32
CA MET A 32 2.00 -10.14 0.89
C MET A 32 2.66 -11.49 0.56
N LEU A 33 2.44 -12.53 1.38
CA LEU A 33 2.99 -13.87 1.12
C LEU A 33 2.45 -14.47 -0.18
N VAL A 34 1.15 -14.35 -0.42
CA VAL A 34 0.55 -14.78 -1.69
C VAL A 34 1.16 -14.00 -2.86
N SER A 35 1.34 -12.69 -2.72
CA SER A 35 1.97 -11.85 -3.74
C SER A 35 3.40 -12.28 -4.06
N CYS A 36 4.18 -12.75 -3.08
CA CYS A 36 5.52 -13.29 -3.31
C CYS A 36 5.53 -14.49 -4.27
N PHE A 37 4.55 -15.40 -4.18
CA PHE A 37 4.42 -16.51 -5.12
C PHE A 37 4.11 -16.03 -6.55
N PHE A 38 3.24 -15.02 -6.67
CA PHE A 38 2.95 -14.41 -7.97
C PHE A 38 4.15 -13.64 -8.54
N TYR A 39 5.01 -13.05 -7.70
CA TYR A 39 6.24 -12.40 -8.18
C TYR A 39 7.23 -13.39 -8.78
N ALA A 40 7.36 -14.59 -8.24
CA ALA A 40 8.23 -15.61 -8.81
C ALA A 40 7.81 -15.98 -10.24
N THR A 41 6.50 -16.22 -10.46
CA THR A 41 5.98 -16.55 -11.80
C THR A 41 6.02 -15.35 -12.74
N TYR A 42 5.74 -14.14 -12.24
CA TYR A 42 5.86 -12.89 -13.00
C TYR A 42 7.28 -12.65 -13.51
N LEU A 43 8.29 -12.73 -12.64
CA LEU A 43 9.68 -12.53 -13.03
C LEU A 43 10.19 -13.64 -13.95
N SER A 44 9.80 -14.90 -13.69
CA SER A 44 10.12 -16.02 -14.58
C SER A 44 9.58 -15.80 -16.00
N ARG A 45 8.33 -15.33 -16.12
CA ARG A 45 7.74 -14.99 -17.42
C ARG A 45 8.46 -13.85 -18.13
N LEU A 46 8.85 -12.80 -17.40
CA LEU A 46 9.64 -11.71 -17.99
C LEU A 46 11.00 -12.19 -18.50
N MET A 47 11.65 -13.13 -17.81
CA MET A 47 12.93 -13.69 -18.22
C MET A 47 12.81 -14.60 -19.46
N VAL A 48 11.73 -15.36 -19.59
CA VAL A 48 11.52 -16.32 -20.69
C VAL A 48 10.93 -15.66 -21.93
N PHE A 49 9.90 -14.82 -21.76
CA PHE A 49 9.13 -14.24 -22.87
C PHE A 49 9.42 -12.76 -23.13
N GLY A 50 10.19 -12.11 -22.26
CA GLY A 50 10.49 -10.68 -22.38
C GLY A 50 9.34 -9.77 -21.90
N LEU A 51 9.32 -8.53 -22.39
CA LEU A 51 8.34 -7.53 -21.98
C LEU A 51 6.96 -7.83 -22.59
N PRO A 52 5.87 -7.71 -21.80
CA PRO A 52 4.52 -7.92 -22.31
C PRO A 52 4.09 -6.81 -23.26
N ASP A 53 3.20 -7.11 -24.21
CA ASP A 53 2.63 -6.11 -25.13
C ASP A 53 1.84 -5.04 -24.37
N LYS A 54 1.05 -5.47 -23.38
CA LYS A 54 0.30 -4.61 -22.44
C LYS A 54 1.22 -4.08 -21.33
N ARG A 55 2.27 -3.34 -21.69
CA ARG A 55 3.28 -2.78 -20.76
C ARG A 55 2.73 -2.03 -19.53
N PRO A 56 1.62 -1.27 -19.62
CA PRO A 56 1.02 -0.63 -18.44
C PRO A 56 0.68 -1.62 -17.31
N ALA A 57 0.32 -2.86 -17.63
CA ALA A 57 -0.02 -3.88 -16.63
C ALA A 57 1.14 -4.21 -15.68
N MET A 58 2.39 -3.91 -16.06
CA MET A 58 3.55 -4.16 -15.20
C MET A 58 3.51 -3.36 -13.89
N PHE A 59 2.81 -2.22 -13.87
CA PHE A 59 2.63 -1.44 -12.64
C PHE A 59 1.83 -2.19 -11.56
N ILE A 60 1.05 -3.22 -11.90
CA ILE A 60 0.32 -4.03 -10.91
C ILE A 60 1.27 -4.62 -9.86
N ALA A 61 2.51 -4.94 -10.23
CA ALA A 61 3.50 -5.47 -9.31
C ALA A 61 3.90 -4.49 -8.20
N VAL A 62 3.70 -3.18 -8.38
CA VAL A 62 4.00 -2.13 -7.38
C VAL A 62 3.01 -2.16 -6.20
N GLY A 63 1.78 -2.58 -6.47
CA GLY A 63 0.65 -2.46 -5.56
C GLY A 63 0.82 -3.24 -4.25
N PRO A 64 1.06 -4.56 -4.26
CA PRO A 64 1.06 -5.36 -3.04
C PRO A 64 2.03 -4.86 -1.94
N PRO A 65 3.33 -4.60 -2.21
CA PRO A 65 4.24 -4.08 -1.19
C PRO A 65 3.89 -2.66 -0.74
N SER A 66 3.33 -1.82 -1.62
CA SER A 66 3.05 -0.42 -1.29
C SER A 66 1.82 -0.26 -0.39
N PHE A 67 0.73 -0.99 -0.69
CA PHE A 67 -0.44 -1.00 0.18
C PHE A 67 -0.14 -1.67 1.53
N THR A 68 0.66 -2.74 1.54
CA THR A 68 1.13 -3.38 2.78
C THR A 68 1.92 -2.38 3.62
N CYS A 69 2.89 -1.69 3.02
CA CYS A 69 3.65 -0.62 3.66
C CYS A 69 2.77 0.47 4.29
N SER A 70 1.81 1.02 3.52
CA SER A 70 0.88 2.04 4.02
C SER A 70 0.04 1.53 5.20
N SER A 71 -0.38 0.27 5.15
CA SER A 71 -1.15 -0.36 6.22
C SER A 71 -0.32 -0.53 7.49
N LEU A 72 0.94 -0.97 7.38
CA LEU A 72 1.84 -1.15 8.53
C LEU A 72 2.04 0.16 9.29
N ILE A 73 2.33 1.25 8.58
CA ILE A 73 2.49 2.58 9.21
C ILE A 73 1.17 3.03 9.86
N SER A 74 0.05 2.89 9.15
CA SER A 74 -1.26 3.30 9.69
C SER A 74 -1.66 2.51 10.95
N MET A 75 -1.34 1.22 11.01
CA MET A 75 -1.57 0.40 12.20
C MET A 75 -0.61 0.77 13.34
N ALA A 76 0.64 1.08 13.02
CA ALA A 76 1.64 1.49 13.99
C ALA A 76 1.30 2.83 14.68
N ASP A 77 0.73 3.78 13.94
CA ASP A 77 0.29 5.08 14.49
C ASP A 77 -0.81 4.94 15.56
N GLU A 78 -1.54 3.82 15.56
CA GLU A 78 -2.60 3.53 16.54
C GLU A 78 -2.09 2.85 17.82
N VAL A 79 -0.89 2.28 17.80
CA VAL A 79 -0.32 1.54 18.92
C VAL A 79 -0.16 2.40 20.19
N PRO A 80 0.37 3.63 20.13
CA PRO A 80 0.52 4.48 21.33
C PRO A 80 -0.81 4.80 22.03
N ARG A 81 -1.92 4.83 21.27
CA ARG A 81 -3.26 5.08 21.81
C ARG A 81 -3.86 3.84 22.46
N LEU A 82 -3.66 2.68 21.86
CA LEU A 82 -4.34 1.44 22.27
C LEU A 82 -3.60 0.71 23.39
N LEU A 83 -2.28 0.75 23.40
CA LEU A 83 -1.45 0.00 24.35
C LEU A 83 -1.70 0.39 25.83
N PRO A 84 -1.76 1.69 26.20
CA PRO A 84 -2.11 2.09 27.58
C PRO A 84 -3.54 1.71 27.94
N ALA A 85 -4.48 1.83 27.00
CA ALA A 85 -5.89 1.54 27.21
C ALA A 85 -6.17 0.04 27.42
N THR A 86 -5.33 -0.83 26.86
CA THR A 86 -5.45 -2.29 27.06
C THR A 86 -4.66 -2.83 28.25
N LEU A 87 -3.56 -2.16 28.61
CA LEU A 87 -2.77 -2.52 29.80
C LEU A 87 -3.40 -1.96 31.09
N GLY A 88 -4.00 -0.77 31.04
CA GLY A 88 -4.70 -0.16 32.20
C GLY A 88 -5.99 -0.86 32.62
N THR A 89 -6.59 -1.68 31.73
CA THR A 89 -7.79 -2.48 32.02
C THR A 89 -7.47 -3.91 32.50
N ALA A 90 -6.21 -4.26 32.72
CA ALA A 90 -5.77 -5.64 32.91
C ALA A 90 -5.38 -5.97 34.36
N THR A 91 -6.38 -6.22 35.23
CA THR A 91 -6.27 -7.26 36.27
C THR A 91 -6.45 -8.67 35.67
N GLY A 92 -5.87 -8.91 34.50
CA GLY A 92 -6.09 -10.08 33.65
C GLY A 92 -6.13 -9.67 32.19
N SER A 93 -4.99 -9.74 31.50
CA SER A 93 -4.89 -9.43 30.07
C SER A 93 -5.75 -10.40 29.25
N PRO A 94 -6.76 -9.94 28.49
CA PRO A 94 -7.56 -10.80 27.62
C PRO A 94 -6.76 -11.36 26.42
N LEU A 95 -5.52 -10.91 26.19
CA LEU A 95 -4.61 -11.47 25.19
C LEU A 95 -3.64 -12.53 25.75
N GLY A 96 -3.62 -12.77 27.06
CA GLY A 96 -2.67 -13.69 27.70
C GLY A 96 -1.20 -13.36 27.48
N LEU A 97 -0.90 -12.20 26.87
CA LEU A 97 0.46 -11.75 26.61
C LEU A 97 1.14 -11.61 27.98
N PRO A 98 2.24 -12.33 28.25
CA PRO A 98 2.90 -12.26 29.54
C PRO A 98 3.31 -10.81 29.77
N VAL A 99 2.63 -10.17 30.71
CA VAL A 99 3.00 -8.90 31.36
C VAL A 99 4.24 -9.15 32.25
N ALA A 100 5.20 -9.94 31.74
CA ALA A 100 6.54 -10.10 32.29
C ALA A 100 7.50 -9.04 31.73
N ALA A 101 7.13 -8.37 30.62
CA ALA A 101 7.88 -7.23 30.09
C ALA A 101 7.47 -5.89 30.72
N ALA A 102 6.24 -5.76 31.24
CA ALA A 102 5.77 -4.51 31.83
C ALA A 102 6.38 -4.21 33.21
N THR A 103 7.14 -5.15 33.79
CA THR A 103 7.94 -4.90 35.00
C THR A 103 9.32 -4.34 34.69
N VAL A 104 9.75 -4.30 33.41
CA VAL A 104 11.11 -3.87 33.01
C VAL A 104 11.12 -2.77 31.94
N VAL A 105 10.01 -2.55 31.21
CA VAL A 105 9.96 -1.58 30.09
C VAL A 105 8.70 -0.72 30.15
N ASP A 106 8.89 0.61 30.15
CA ASP A 106 7.79 1.58 30.14
C ASP A 106 6.90 1.43 28.89
N VAL A 107 5.58 1.60 29.06
CA VAL A 107 4.58 1.52 27.97
C VAL A 107 4.92 2.39 26.74
N PRO A 108 5.42 3.64 26.89
CA PRO A 108 5.83 4.45 25.75
C PRO A 108 7.01 3.85 24.97
N THR A 109 7.96 3.22 25.67
CA THR A 109 9.13 2.58 25.05
C THR A 109 8.72 1.36 24.23
N LEU A 110 7.77 0.57 24.74
CA LEU A 110 7.21 -0.56 23.99
C LEU A 110 6.47 -0.10 22.73
N ALA A 111 5.64 0.95 22.83
CA ALA A 111 4.94 1.52 21.68
C ALA A 111 5.92 2.07 20.63
N ALA A 112 6.97 2.76 21.05
CA ALA A 112 8.03 3.25 20.17
C ALA A 112 8.76 2.09 19.45
N GLY A 113 9.06 1.01 20.17
CA GLY A 113 9.68 -0.18 19.59
C GLY A 113 8.84 -0.82 18.47
N VAL A 114 7.54 -1.01 18.70
CA VAL A 114 6.61 -1.54 17.68
C VAL A 114 6.54 -0.60 16.48
N TRP A 115 6.48 0.71 16.72
CA TRP A 115 6.44 1.71 15.65
C TRP A 115 7.71 1.69 14.79
N ILE A 116 8.89 1.65 15.39
CA ILE A 116 10.17 1.58 14.67
C ILE A 116 10.25 0.32 13.81
N MET A 117 9.82 -0.84 14.34
CA MET A 117 9.81 -2.10 13.58
C MET A 117 8.84 -2.06 12.40
N ALA A 118 7.68 -1.41 12.57
CA ALA A 118 6.71 -1.22 11.51
C ALA A 118 7.25 -0.28 10.42
N VAL A 119 7.89 0.83 10.79
CA VAL A 119 8.52 1.77 9.84
C VAL A 119 9.68 1.10 9.10
N ALA A 120 10.54 0.34 9.79
CA ALA A 120 11.64 -0.40 9.15
C ALA A 120 11.11 -1.41 8.12
N SER A 121 10.07 -2.17 8.48
CA SER A 121 9.42 -3.13 7.59
C SER A 121 8.73 -2.44 6.40
N ALA A 122 8.09 -1.28 6.65
CA ALA A 122 7.47 -0.45 5.63
C ALA A 122 8.51 0.10 4.63
N VAL A 123 9.68 0.55 5.09
CA VAL A 123 10.78 1.02 4.22
C VAL A 123 11.33 -0.12 3.36
N PHE A 124 11.50 -1.31 3.93
CA PHE A 124 11.92 -2.50 3.17
C PHE A 124 10.92 -2.83 2.03
N LEU A 125 9.63 -2.88 2.34
CA LEU A 125 8.59 -3.12 1.34
C LEU A 125 8.49 -1.97 0.32
N TRP A 126 8.67 -0.73 0.75
CA TRP A 126 8.71 0.43 -0.15
C TRP A 126 9.86 0.31 -1.15
N GLY A 127 11.03 -0.18 -0.74
CA GLY A 127 12.15 -0.45 -1.65
C GLY A 127 11.80 -1.48 -2.73
N LEU A 128 11.06 -2.54 -2.36
CA LEU A 128 10.56 -3.53 -3.32
C LEU A 128 9.55 -2.91 -4.29
N SER A 129 8.59 -2.11 -3.80
CA SER A 129 7.66 -1.36 -4.67
C SER A 129 8.39 -0.43 -5.63
N PHE A 130 9.38 0.30 -5.13
CA PHE A 130 10.16 1.24 -5.93
C PHE A 130 10.94 0.52 -7.04
N TRP A 131 11.50 -0.65 -6.76
CA TRP A 131 12.17 -1.47 -7.76
C TRP A 131 11.21 -1.89 -8.89
N PHE A 132 10.03 -2.42 -8.56
CA PHE A 132 9.02 -2.76 -9.56
C PHE A 132 8.52 -1.53 -10.33
N PHE A 133 8.37 -0.39 -9.65
CA PHE A 133 7.95 0.87 -10.26
C PHE A 133 8.97 1.33 -11.31
N CYS A 134 10.26 1.34 -10.97
CA CYS A 134 11.33 1.66 -11.90
C CYS A 134 11.33 0.70 -13.11
N GLY A 135 11.18 -0.61 -12.88
CA GLY A 135 11.08 -1.60 -13.95
C GLY A 135 9.90 -1.34 -14.91
N ALA A 136 8.73 -1.02 -14.36
CA ALA A 136 7.54 -0.69 -15.15
C ALA A 136 7.70 0.64 -15.92
N VAL A 137 8.31 1.66 -15.31
CA VAL A 137 8.62 2.94 -15.98
C VAL A 137 9.58 2.72 -17.15
N VAL A 138 10.67 1.97 -16.95
CA VAL A 138 11.64 1.66 -18.01
C VAL A 138 10.97 0.86 -19.13
N ALA A 139 10.13 -0.13 -18.79
CA ALA A 139 9.39 -0.89 -19.79
C ALA A 139 8.48 0.01 -20.64
N VAL A 140 7.72 0.92 -20.03
CA VAL A 140 6.85 1.85 -20.77
C VAL A 140 7.67 2.86 -21.58
N ALA A 141 8.79 3.37 -21.02
CA ALA A 141 9.68 4.31 -21.71
C ALA A 141 10.37 3.67 -22.92
N ALA A 142 10.66 2.36 -22.88
CA ALA A 142 11.16 1.59 -24.03
C ALA A 142 10.11 1.39 -25.14
N GLY A 143 8.91 1.98 -25.02
CA GLY A 143 7.90 2.07 -26.07
C GLY A 143 6.73 1.11 -25.90
N MET A 144 5.49 1.58 -26.04
CA MET A 144 4.30 0.71 -26.02
C MET A 144 4.00 0.19 -27.44
N PRO A 145 4.12 -1.13 -27.70
CA PRO A 145 3.87 -1.70 -29.03
C PRO A 145 2.39 -1.62 -29.41
N ASP A 146 1.48 -1.81 -28.44
CA ASP A 146 0.05 -1.56 -28.63
C ASP A 146 -0.35 -0.20 -28.02
N ARG A 147 -0.90 0.67 -28.88
CA ARG A 147 -1.41 2.00 -28.50
C ARG A 147 -2.93 2.04 -28.42
N ARG A 148 -3.61 0.92 -28.70
CA ARG A 148 -5.05 0.83 -28.50
C ARG A 148 -5.33 0.96 -27.01
N PHE A 149 -6.40 1.68 -26.70
CA PHE A 149 -6.84 1.80 -25.34
C PHE A 149 -7.32 0.42 -24.87
N ASN A 150 -6.83 -0.03 -23.73
CA ASN A 150 -7.30 -1.21 -23.05
C ASN A 150 -7.33 -0.94 -21.54
N LEU A 151 -8.08 -1.73 -20.80
CA LEU A 151 -8.33 -1.56 -19.37
C LEU A 151 -7.03 -1.65 -18.56
N SER A 152 -5.99 -2.30 -19.10
CA SER A 152 -4.68 -2.39 -18.45
C SER A 152 -4.03 -1.03 -18.23
N TRP A 153 -4.44 0.02 -18.97
CA TRP A 153 -3.98 1.41 -18.74
C TRP A 153 -4.33 1.91 -17.34
N TRP A 154 -5.40 1.43 -16.71
CA TRP A 154 -5.73 1.81 -15.32
C TRP A 154 -4.64 1.42 -14.30
N SER A 155 -3.75 0.50 -14.67
CA SER A 155 -2.57 0.12 -13.89
C SER A 155 -1.57 1.26 -13.74
N PHE A 156 -1.60 2.31 -14.57
CA PHE A 156 -0.81 3.52 -14.33
C PHE A 156 -1.24 4.27 -13.07
N VAL A 157 -2.49 4.08 -12.62
CA VAL A 157 -3.04 4.81 -11.48
C VAL A 157 -3.13 3.91 -10.26
N PHE A 158 -3.89 2.82 -10.32
CA PHE A 158 -4.32 2.08 -9.13
C PHE A 158 -3.16 1.62 -8.21
N PRO A 159 -2.15 0.89 -8.70
CA PRO A 159 -1.02 0.45 -7.88
C PRO A 159 -0.12 1.62 -7.43
N ASN A 160 0.02 2.62 -8.29
CA ASN A 160 0.90 3.75 -8.05
C ASN A 160 0.32 4.71 -7.01
N VAL A 161 -1.00 4.78 -6.84
CA VAL A 161 -1.63 5.49 -5.71
C VAL A 161 -1.16 4.89 -4.39
N GLY A 162 -1.12 3.56 -4.27
CA GLY A 162 -0.57 2.87 -3.09
C GLY A 162 0.87 3.27 -2.83
N PHE A 163 1.70 3.32 -3.87
CA PHE A 163 3.11 3.73 -3.78
C PHE A 163 3.29 5.18 -3.35
N VAL A 164 2.45 6.10 -3.84
CA VAL A 164 2.50 7.51 -3.45
C VAL A 164 2.05 7.71 -2.00
N ILE A 165 0.97 7.05 -1.59
CA ILE A 165 0.51 7.11 -0.19
C ILE A 165 1.58 6.58 0.75
N SER A 166 2.19 5.43 0.43
CA SER A 166 3.25 4.86 1.26
C SER A 166 4.49 5.75 1.31
N THR A 167 4.87 6.37 0.19
CA THR A 167 5.96 7.35 0.11
C THR A 167 5.72 8.54 1.04
N ILE A 168 4.52 9.12 1.02
CA ILE A 168 4.16 10.28 1.87
C ILE A 168 4.18 9.87 3.35
N ARG A 169 3.64 8.69 3.68
CA ARG A 169 3.63 8.17 5.06
C ARG A 169 5.04 7.92 5.58
N ILE A 170 5.91 7.29 4.80
CA ILE A 170 7.33 7.11 5.17
C ILE A 170 8.03 8.46 5.28
N GLY A 171 7.80 9.38 4.34
CA GLY A 171 8.38 10.72 4.40
C GLY A 171 7.97 11.48 5.66
N THR A 172 6.72 11.32 6.09
CA THR A 172 6.21 11.91 7.35
C THR A 172 6.82 11.22 8.57
N ALA A 173 6.90 9.88 8.57
CA ALA A 173 7.48 9.10 9.66
C ALA A 173 8.98 9.39 9.86
N LEU A 174 9.74 9.56 8.78
CA LEU A 174 11.17 9.85 8.82
C LEU A 174 11.49 11.35 8.90
N GLY A 175 10.49 12.24 8.80
CA GLY A 175 10.71 13.69 8.70
C GLY A 175 11.49 14.11 7.44
N SER A 176 11.43 13.32 6.37
CA SER A 176 12.20 13.57 5.14
C SER A 176 11.42 14.42 4.14
N HIS A 177 11.81 15.70 4.01
CA HIS A 177 11.26 16.59 3.00
C HIS A 177 11.47 16.08 1.56
N GLY A 178 12.56 15.34 1.30
CA GLY A 178 12.83 14.76 -0.02
C GLY A 178 11.75 13.77 -0.44
N LEU A 179 11.35 12.86 0.46
CA LEU A 179 10.28 11.90 0.18
C LEU A 179 8.91 12.59 0.03
N LEU A 180 8.65 13.66 0.80
CA LEU A 180 7.40 14.41 0.69
C LEU A 180 7.29 15.15 -0.64
N TRP A 181 8.37 15.77 -1.12
CA TRP A 181 8.42 16.36 -2.45
C TRP A 181 8.26 15.31 -3.54
N PHE A 182 8.95 14.18 -3.42
CA PHE A 182 8.80 13.07 -4.36
C PHE A 182 7.35 12.57 -4.42
N GLY A 183 6.71 12.36 -3.26
CA GLY A 183 5.29 12.00 -3.18
C GLY A 183 4.37 13.06 -3.82
N THR A 184 4.67 14.35 -3.66
CA THR A 184 3.90 15.44 -4.26
C THR A 184 3.99 15.41 -5.79
N VAL A 185 5.20 15.30 -6.35
CA VAL A 185 5.42 15.20 -7.80
C VAL A 185 4.69 13.98 -8.38
N MET A 186 4.79 12.83 -7.72
CA MET A 186 4.09 11.62 -8.14
C MET A 186 2.57 11.76 -8.05
N THR A 187 2.05 12.48 -7.03
CA THR A 187 0.61 12.77 -6.92
C THR A 187 0.10 13.58 -8.11
N VAL A 188 0.82 14.64 -8.50
CA VAL A 188 0.48 15.45 -9.68
C VAL A 188 0.49 14.59 -10.95
N GLY A 189 1.54 13.77 -11.12
CA GLY A 189 1.63 12.83 -12.24
C GLY A 189 0.46 11.85 -12.30
N LEU A 190 0.03 11.31 -11.15
CA LEU A 190 -1.13 10.40 -11.06
C LEU A 190 -2.44 11.07 -11.43
N VAL A 191 -2.66 12.31 -11.00
CA VAL A 191 -3.87 13.06 -11.34
C VAL A 191 -3.95 13.30 -12.85
N LEU A 192 -2.82 13.67 -13.47
CA LEU A 192 -2.74 13.85 -14.93
C LEU A 192 -2.98 12.53 -15.68
N ALA A 193 -2.35 11.45 -15.23
CA ALA A 193 -2.55 10.12 -15.81
C ALA A 193 -4.01 9.66 -15.67
N TRP A 194 -4.61 9.84 -14.49
CA TRP A 194 -6.01 9.53 -14.24
C TRP A 194 -6.95 10.30 -15.17
N ALA A 195 -6.76 11.62 -15.32
CA ALA A 195 -7.59 12.43 -16.21
C ALA A 195 -7.47 11.99 -17.68
N LEU A 196 -6.25 11.67 -18.14
CA LEU A 196 -6.00 11.17 -19.49
C LEU A 196 -6.69 9.82 -19.73
N ILE A 197 -6.55 8.88 -18.80
CA ILE A 197 -7.11 7.53 -18.91
C ILE A 197 -8.63 7.58 -18.82
N ALA A 198 -9.19 8.37 -17.90
CA ALA A 198 -10.63 8.56 -17.78
C ALA A 198 -11.21 9.15 -19.07
N TRP A 199 -10.59 10.18 -19.65
CA TRP A 199 -11.01 10.74 -20.93
C TRP A 199 -10.96 9.72 -22.07
N ARG A 200 -9.87 8.93 -22.16
CA ARG A 200 -9.75 7.86 -23.17
C ARG A 200 -10.80 6.77 -22.99
N CYS A 201 -11.10 6.40 -21.75
CA CYS A 201 -12.13 5.42 -21.41
C CYS A 201 -13.51 5.90 -21.88
N VAL A 202 -13.89 7.13 -21.53
CA VAL A 202 -15.16 7.72 -21.97
C VAL A 202 -15.24 7.79 -23.49
N ARG A 203 -14.16 8.22 -24.16
CA ARG A 203 -14.10 8.26 -25.63
C ARG A 203 -14.23 6.87 -26.26
N ALA A 204 -13.58 5.86 -25.70
CA ALA A 204 -13.61 4.48 -26.21
C ALA A 204 -15.02 3.89 -26.06
N VAL A 205 -15.68 4.12 -24.92
CA VAL A 205 -17.09 3.72 -24.70
C VAL A 205 -18.01 4.45 -25.70
N TYR A 206 -17.84 5.76 -25.89
CA TYR A 206 -18.66 6.52 -26.84
C TYR A 206 -18.49 6.02 -28.28
N LYS A 207 -17.27 5.64 -28.66
CA LYS A 207 -16.95 5.09 -29.98
C LYS A 207 -17.26 3.59 -30.13
N ARG A 208 -17.77 2.94 -29.07
CA ARG A 208 -18.05 1.49 -29.03
C ARG A 208 -16.80 0.64 -29.31
N GLU A 209 -15.63 1.15 -28.94
CA GLU A 209 -14.34 0.45 -29.01
C GLU A 209 -14.17 -0.55 -27.83
N ILE A 210 -15.03 -0.47 -26.82
CA ILE A 210 -15.04 -1.26 -25.57
C ILE A 210 -16.51 -1.44 -25.12
N VAL A 211 -16.84 -2.57 -24.48
CA VAL A 211 -18.21 -2.96 -24.09
C VAL A 211 -19.16 -3.04 -25.29
N TRP A 212 -18.69 -3.63 -26.39
CA TRP A 212 -19.48 -3.85 -27.60
C TRP A 212 -19.20 -5.24 -28.18
N PRO A 213 -20.22 -5.97 -28.70
CA PRO A 213 -20.01 -7.32 -29.24
C PRO A 213 -18.90 -7.37 -30.31
N GLY A 214 -17.94 -8.26 -30.13
CA GLY A 214 -16.80 -8.45 -31.04
C GLY A 214 -15.65 -7.43 -30.90
N HIS A 215 -15.69 -6.57 -29.87
CA HIS A 215 -14.66 -5.58 -29.55
C HIS A 215 -14.12 -5.75 -28.12
N ASP A 216 -14.26 -6.93 -27.54
CA ASP A 216 -13.74 -7.21 -26.20
C ASP A 216 -12.22 -7.39 -26.20
N GLU A 217 -11.58 -6.98 -25.11
CA GLU A 217 -10.12 -6.94 -24.93
C GLU A 217 -9.43 -8.32 -24.90
N ASP A 218 -10.23 -9.38 -25.02
CA ASP A 218 -9.88 -10.81 -25.04
C ASP A 218 -10.04 -11.45 -26.44
N SER A 219 -10.32 -10.64 -27.48
CA SER A 219 -10.39 -11.08 -28.89
C SER A 219 -9.02 -11.10 -29.57
#